data_AF-A0A6A6G3G7-F1
#
_entry.id   AF-A0A6A6G3G7-F1
#
_cell.length_a   1.000
_cell.length_b   1.000
_cell.length_c   1.000
_cell.angle_alpha   90.00
_cell.angle_beta   90.00
_cell.angle_gamma   90.00
#
_symmetry.space_group_name_H-M   'P 1'
#
loop_
_entity.id
_entity.type
_entity.pdbx_description
1 polymer ?
#
loop_
_entity_poly.entity_id
_entity_poly.type
_entity_poly.pdbx_seq_one_letter_code
_entity_poly.pdbx_strand_id
1 'polypeptide(L)'
;PKGSGPVSNPDTASGFLSDPQFATLADSAVVPDGYTKSFSGLQGATEGSGYLGYYTLKSYNPVLCQQWCDKTSGCFGFNIYLERDPTVNPAPACKNPASTTLIKCSLWGLEVSSTTATNKGQWRYDFQVAITASNGYNTVAPPAPVDGYTGPVKLAGAIQAPDNSYMTYKYFAGPYNPAACSTACTAQSSYNQKHPKSDGSFDTCSFYNSYVLSKNGAPQGTYCSLYTKAWTNSVATNYGQYRGSGYYSVSQSYGWTL
;
A
#
# COMPACT_ATOMS: atom_id res chain seq x y z
N PRO A 1 3.86 22.87 12.35
CA PRO A 1 2.46 23.37 12.50
C PRO A 1 1.89 22.90 13.84
N LYS A 2 1.04 23.69 14.52
CA LYS A 2 0.44 23.25 15.78
C LYS A 2 -0.56 22.11 15.52
N GLY A 3 -0.38 20.98 16.21
CA GLY A 3 -1.27 19.83 16.14
C GLY A 3 -2.58 20.04 16.87
N SER A 4 -3.54 19.18 16.56
CA SER A 4 -4.90 19.21 17.14
C SER A 4 -5.17 18.04 18.09
N GLY A 5 -4.23 17.11 18.23
CA GLY A 5 -4.34 16.00 19.17
C GLY A 5 -4.03 16.40 20.62
N PRO A 6 -4.37 15.54 21.59
CA PRO A 6 -4.02 15.74 22.99
C PRO A 6 -2.52 15.66 23.19
N VAL A 7 -1.95 16.50 24.03
CA VAL A 7 -0.55 16.38 24.48
C VAL A 7 -0.51 15.46 25.68
N SER A 8 0.40 14.50 25.68
CA SER A 8 0.54 13.55 26.79
C SER A 8 1.05 14.23 28.06
N ASN A 9 0.72 13.65 29.22
CA ASN A 9 1.28 14.06 30.49
C ASN A 9 1.86 12.82 31.23
N PRO A 10 3.20 12.72 31.39
CA PRO A 10 4.22 13.73 31.10
C PRO A 10 4.48 13.96 29.59
N ASP A 11 4.92 15.17 29.24
CA ASP A 11 5.34 15.54 27.87
C ASP A 11 6.76 15.00 27.58
N THR A 12 6.87 13.69 27.50
CA THR A 12 8.06 12.96 27.06
C THR A 12 7.68 11.98 25.97
N ALA A 13 8.64 11.49 25.20
CA ALA A 13 8.35 10.45 24.21
C ALA A 13 7.86 9.14 24.86
N SER A 14 8.41 8.76 26.02
CA SER A 14 7.91 7.60 26.77
C SER A 14 6.49 7.81 27.27
N GLY A 15 6.20 8.98 27.86
CA GLY A 15 4.85 9.36 28.29
C GLY A 15 3.85 9.34 27.14
N PHE A 16 4.24 9.86 25.98
CA PHE A 16 3.45 9.84 24.75
C PHE A 16 3.17 8.41 24.26
N LEU A 17 4.18 7.53 24.25
CA LEU A 17 4.03 6.16 23.77
C LEU A 17 3.16 5.30 24.68
N SER A 18 3.13 5.57 25.98
CA SER A 18 2.36 4.82 26.98
C SER A 18 1.05 5.47 27.41
N ASP A 19 0.65 6.59 26.80
CA ASP A 19 -0.54 7.33 27.22
C ASP A 19 -1.83 6.52 26.90
N PRO A 20 -2.63 6.12 27.91
CA PRO A 20 -3.82 5.31 27.70
C PRO A 20 -4.91 6.02 26.88
N GLN A 21 -4.89 7.36 26.84
CA GLN A 21 -5.81 8.13 26.00
C GLN A 21 -5.62 7.80 24.52
N PHE A 22 -4.38 7.57 24.09
CA PHE A 22 -4.08 7.30 22.69
C PHE A 22 -4.41 5.86 22.29
N ALA A 23 -4.20 4.89 23.19
CA ALA A 23 -4.68 3.53 23.00
C ALA A 23 -6.21 3.51 22.81
N THR A 24 -6.94 4.24 23.66
CA THR A 24 -8.41 4.36 23.56
C THR A 24 -8.85 4.94 22.21
N LEU A 25 -8.15 5.94 21.67
CA LEU A 25 -8.46 6.50 20.36
C LEU A 25 -8.30 5.48 19.23
N ALA A 26 -7.23 4.68 19.24
CA ALA A 26 -7.00 3.63 18.26
C ALA A 26 -8.03 2.50 18.36
N ASP A 27 -8.35 2.08 19.59
CA ASP A 27 -9.24 0.92 19.81
C ASP A 27 -10.71 1.25 19.53
N SER A 28 -11.16 2.46 19.89
CA SER A 28 -12.51 2.94 19.61
C SER A 28 -12.74 3.38 18.16
N ALA A 29 -11.67 3.45 17.36
CA ALA A 29 -11.76 3.87 15.97
C ALA A 29 -12.58 2.87 15.13
N VAL A 30 -13.64 3.39 14.52
CA VAL A 30 -14.51 2.64 13.61
C VAL A 30 -13.75 2.18 12.36
N VAL A 31 -14.17 1.04 11.80
CA VAL A 31 -13.77 0.63 10.46
C VAL A 31 -14.71 1.32 9.47
N PRO A 32 -14.21 2.16 8.56
CA PRO A 32 -15.08 2.80 7.58
C PRO A 32 -15.67 1.80 6.59
N ASP A 33 -16.84 2.10 6.05
CA ASP A 33 -17.52 1.26 5.06
C ASP A 33 -16.65 1.07 3.81
N GLY A 34 -16.63 -0.15 3.26
CA GLY A 34 -15.78 -0.48 2.12
C GLY A 34 -14.29 -0.67 2.46
N TYR A 35 -13.92 -0.65 3.74
CA TYR A 35 -12.56 -0.91 4.20
C TYR A 35 -12.49 -2.06 5.19
N THR A 36 -11.29 -2.64 5.31
CA THR A 36 -10.94 -3.58 6.38
C THR A 36 -9.81 -3.01 7.22
N LYS A 37 -9.85 -3.25 8.54
CA LYS A 37 -8.75 -2.89 9.45
C LYS A 37 -7.64 -3.93 9.32
N SER A 38 -6.45 -3.50 8.90
CA SER A 38 -5.27 -4.35 8.71
C SER A 38 -4.42 -4.44 9.98
N PHE A 39 -4.33 -3.34 10.73
CA PHE A 39 -3.69 -3.32 12.06
C PHE A 39 -4.27 -2.18 12.92
N SER A 40 -4.07 -2.27 14.24
CA SER A 40 -4.56 -1.31 15.22
C SER A 40 -3.51 -1.03 16.29
N GLY A 41 -3.48 0.20 16.80
CA GLY A 41 -2.76 0.57 18.02
C GLY A 41 -1.23 0.43 17.97
N LEU A 42 -0.62 0.37 16.78
CA LEU A 42 0.82 0.20 16.68
C LEU A 42 1.57 1.49 17.01
N GLN A 43 2.77 1.35 17.57
CA GLN A 43 3.68 2.47 17.81
C GLN A 43 4.56 2.72 16.59
N GLY A 44 3.97 2.96 15.42
CA GLY A 44 4.71 3.27 14.20
C GLY A 44 3.79 3.48 13.01
N ALA A 45 4.13 4.44 12.16
CA ALA A 45 3.38 4.73 10.95
C ALA A 45 3.81 3.81 9.81
N THR A 46 2.93 3.62 8.84
CA THR A 46 3.25 2.95 7.58
C THR A 46 4.37 3.70 6.86
N GLU A 47 5.31 2.93 6.30
CA GLU A 47 6.38 3.40 5.41
C GLU A 47 6.50 2.43 4.22
N GLY A 48 6.81 2.96 3.03
CA GLY A 48 6.94 2.13 1.83
C GLY A 48 6.92 2.90 0.51
N SER A 49 7.06 2.20 -0.61
CA SER A 49 7.11 2.77 -1.96
C SER A 49 5.76 3.28 -2.49
N GLY A 50 4.66 2.90 -1.84
CA GLY A 50 3.30 3.26 -2.25
C GLY A 50 2.78 4.58 -1.67
N TYR A 51 3.62 5.43 -1.07
CA TYR A 51 3.17 6.65 -0.40
C TYR A 51 2.56 7.67 -1.39
N LEU A 52 1.34 8.13 -1.10
CA LEU A 52 0.59 9.08 -1.95
C LEU A 52 0.43 10.48 -1.34
N GLY A 53 0.86 10.68 -0.08
CA GLY A 53 0.69 11.94 0.64
C GLY A 53 0.09 11.73 2.03
N TYR A 54 -0.05 12.83 2.78
CA TYR A 54 -0.77 12.83 4.05
C TYR A 54 -1.60 14.09 4.24
N TYR A 55 -2.59 13.98 5.11
CA TYR A 55 -3.37 15.10 5.65
C TYR A 55 -3.16 15.19 7.16
N THR A 56 -3.18 16.40 7.70
CA THR A 56 -3.27 16.62 9.15
C THR A 56 -4.72 16.88 9.53
N LEU A 57 -5.25 16.07 10.44
CA LEU A 57 -6.65 16.11 10.85
C LEU A 57 -6.83 16.90 12.15
N LYS A 58 -8.08 17.32 12.40
CA LYS A 58 -8.49 17.98 13.64
C LYS A 58 -8.91 17.00 14.74
N SER A 59 -9.27 15.78 14.37
CA SER A 59 -9.67 14.69 15.26
C SER A 59 -9.21 13.35 14.69
N TYR A 60 -9.14 12.31 15.54
CA TYR A 60 -8.82 10.95 15.11
C TYR A 60 -10.06 10.36 14.40
N ASN A 61 -10.14 10.51 13.08
CA ASN A 61 -11.32 10.17 12.29
C ASN A 61 -10.95 9.31 11.06
N PRO A 62 -11.07 7.97 11.15
CA PRO A 62 -10.83 7.08 10.02
C PRO A 62 -11.77 7.31 8.83
N VAL A 63 -13.02 7.74 9.06
CA VAL A 63 -13.98 8.02 7.98
C VAL A 63 -13.53 9.22 7.14
N LEU A 64 -12.96 10.24 7.77
CA LEU A 64 -12.38 11.36 7.02
C LEU A 64 -11.16 10.91 6.21
N CYS A 65 -10.32 10.02 6.75
CA CYS A 65 -9.23 9.40 5.99
C CYS A 65 -9.71 8.62 4.77
N GLN A 66 -10.75 7.81 4.95
CA GLN A 66 -11.41 7.08 3.89
C GLN A 66 -11.85 8.03 2.77
N GLN A 67 -12.55 9.14 3.10
CA GLN A 67 -12.98 10.12 2.11
C GLN A 67 -11.82 10.73 1.30
N TRP A 68 -10.66 10.94 1.91
CA TRP A 68 -9.46 11.39 1.21
C TRP A 68 -8.87 10.29 0.31
N CYS A 69 -8.85 9.05 0.79
CA CYS A 69 -8.40 7.91 0.01
C CYS A 69 -9.30 7.66 -1.21
N ASP A 70 -10.62 7.64 -1.03
CA ASP A 70 -11.60 7.43 -2.11
C ASP A 70 -11.51 8.48 -3.22
N LYS A 71 -11.13 9.72 -2.88
CA LYS A 71 -10.92 10.81 -3.86
C LYS A 71 -9.54 10.78 -4.51
N THR A 72 -8.60 10.02 -3.94
CA THR A 72 -7.23 9.93 -4.44
C THR A 72 -7.12 8.75 -5.38
N SER A 73 -6.95 9.03 -6.67
CA SER A 73 -6.77 7.99 -7.69
C SER A 73 -5.63 7.04 -7.30
N GLY A 74 -5.94 5.73 -7.30
CA GLY A 74 -4.98 4.69 -6.96
C GLY A 74 -4.69 4.54 -5.46
N CYS A 75 -5.51 5.10 -4.57
CA CYS A 75 -5.40 4.84 -3.13
C CYS A 75 -6.06 3.49 -2.78
N PHE A 76 -5.26 2.58 -2.22
CA PHE A 76 -5.69 1.23 -1.81
C PHE A 76 -5.66 1.04 -0.29
N GLY A 77 -5.03 1.96 0.44
CA GLY A 77 -5.06 1.95 1.89
C GLY A 77 -4.71 3.29 2.50
N PHE A 78 -5.00 3.44 3.78
CA PHE A 78 -4.58 4.60 4.55
C PHE A 78 -4.14 4.19 5.96
N ASN A 79 -3.29 5.03 6.55
CA ASN A 79 -2.84 4.87 7.93
C ASN A 79 -3.11 6.17 8.69
N ILE A 80 -3.89 6.06 9.77
CA ILE A 80 -4.17 7.15 10.69
C ILE A 80 -3.39 6.92 11.99
N TYR A 81 -2.67 7.95 12.45
CA TYR A 81 -1.78 7.83 13.60
C TYR A 81 -1.59 9.19 14.30
N LEU A 82 -1.11 9.11 15.54
CA LEU A 82 -0.67 10.27 16.31
C LEU A 82 0.85 10.39 16.22
N GLU A 83 1.35 11.60 15.97
CA GLU A 83 2.77 11.91 15.94
C GLU A 83 3.08 13.01 16.94
N ARG A 84 4.00 12.74 17.86
CA ARG A 84 4.61 13.72 18.75
C ARG A 84 5.61 14.54 17.95
N ASP A 85 5.32 15.81 17.72
CA ASP A 85 6.18 16.74 16.97
C ASP A 85 6.52 17.94 17.87
N PRO A 86 7.67 18.62 17.70
CA PRO A 86 8.00 19.74 18.55
C PRO A 86 7.22 20.99 18.13
N THR A 87 6.81 21.82 19.09
CA THR A 87 6.08 23.08 18.83
C THR A 87 6.91 24.10 18.03
N VAL A 88 8.22 24.01 18.15
CA VAL A 88 9.22 24.79 17.39
C VAL A 88 10.33 23.85 16.92
N ASN A 89 11.01 24.16 15.82
CA ASN A 89 12.10 23.32 15.35
C ASN A 89 13.23 23.27 16.41
N PRO A 90 13.63 22.07 16.88
CA PRO A 90 14.72 21.94 17.85
C PRO A 90 16.02 22.52 17.29
N ALA A 91 16.74 23.26 18.13
CA ALA A 91 17.97 23.97 17.78
C ALA A 91 18.90 24.07 19.01
N PRO A 92 20.18 24.49 18.87
CA PRO A 92 21.11 24.51 20.00
C PRO A 92 20.63 25.30 21.23
N ALA A 93 19.87 26.38 21.03
CA ALA A 93 19.29 27.20 22.09
C ALA A 93 18.01 26.61 22.73
N CYS A 94 17.35 25.66 22.06
CA CYS A 94 16.16 24.97 22.53
C CYS A 94 16.12 23.55 21.97
N LYS A 95 16.87 22.64 22.61
CA LYS A 95 17.12 21.29 22.09
C LYS A 95 15.95 20.33 22.29
N ASN A 96 15.12 20.57 23.31
CA ASN A 96 13.94 19.77 23.63
C ASN A 96 12.75 20.70 23.96
N PRO A 97 12.13 21.33 22.95
CA PRO A 97 10.95 22.17 23.15
C PRO A 97 9.73 21.34 23.60
N ALA A 98 8.69 22.02 24.08
CA ALA A 98 7.39 21.40 24.32
C ALA A 98 6.83 20.74 23.05
N SER A 99 6.09 19.64 23.20
CA SER A 99 5.52 18.92 22.07
C SER A 99 4.11 19.39 21.68
N THR A 100 3.72 19.00 20.48
CA THR A 100 2.35 19.04 19.98
C THR A 100 2.03 17.71 19.33
N THR A 101 0.76 17.31 19.37
CA THR A 101 0.33 16.04 18.78
C THR A 101 -0.35 16.29 17.44
N LEU A 102 0.30 15.86 16.36
CA LEU A 102 -0.29 15.82 15.03
C LEU A 102 -1.14 14.56 14.90
N ILE A 103 -2.34 14.71 14.35
CA ILE A 103 -3.16 13.58 13.90
C ILE A 103 -2.95 13.48 12.41
N LYS A 104 -2.23 12.46 11.94
CA LYS A 104 -1.88 12.32 10.53
C LYS A 104 -2.69 11.19 9.90
N CYS A 105 -3.02 11.42 8.64
CA CYS A 105 -3.69 10.49 7.77
C CYS A 105 -2.85 10.32 6.51
N SER A 106 -2.03 9.27 6.42
CA SER A 106 -1.24 8.98 5.23
C SER A 106 -2.01 8.07 4.27
N LEU A 107 -1.90 8.35 2.98
CA LEU A 107 -2.56 7.61 1.90
C LEU A 107 -1.54 6.74 1.16
N TRP A 108 -1.98 5.57 0.74
CA TRP A 108 -1.12 4.52 0.18
C TRP A 108 -1.75 3.87 -1.04
N GLY A 109 -0.98 3.76 -2.12
CA GLY A 109 -1.35 3.01 -3.32
C GLY A 109 -0.93 1.55 -3.27
N LEU A 110 -0.47 1.08 -2.13
CA LEU A 110 -0.26 -0.34 -1.82
C LEU A 110 -1.01 -0.63 -0.51
N GLU A 111 -1.39 -1.89 -0.30
CA GLU A 111 -1.99 -2.31 0.97
C GLU A 111 -1.05 -1.98 2.14
N VAL A 112 -1.62 -1.48 3.23
CA VAL A 112 -0.92 -1.30 4.49
C VAL A 112 -1.08 -2.53 5.37
N SER A 113 -0.06 -2.86 6.14
CA SER A 113 -0.06 -3.98 7.08
C SER A 113 0.83 -3.69 8.28
N SER A 114 0.74 -4.52 9.32
CA SER A 114 1.58 -4.37 10.51
C SER A 114 3.09 -4.40 10.19
N THR A 115 3.50 -5.11 9.13
CA THR A 115 4.90 -5.15 8.66
C THR A 115 5.35 -3.86 7.98
N THR A 116 4.41 -3.02 7.53
CA THR A 116 4.72 -1.69 6.98
C THR A 116 4.80 -0.60 8.04
N ALA A 117 4.33 -0.86 9.27
CA ALA A 117 4.27 0.11 10.37
C ALA A 117 5.64 0.34 11.06
N THR A 118 6.66 0.63 10.26
CA THR A 118 8.08 0.67 10.66
C THR A 118 8.58 2.05 11.00
N ASN A 119 7.92 3.13 10.57
CA ASN A 119 8.34 4.48 10.91
C ASN A 119 8.03 4.76 12.39
N LYS A 120 9.05 4.75 13.24
CA LYS A 120 8.95 4.99 14.69
C LYS A 120 9.18 6.45 15.09
N GLY A 121 9.32 7.34 14.11
CA GLY A 121 9.81 8.70 14.32
C GLY A 121 11.33 8.78 14.31
N GLN A 122 11.86 9.90 14.79
CA GLN A 122 13.28 10.21 14.71
C GLN A 122 13.70 11.17 15.82
N TRP A 123 15.00 11.22 16.10
CA TRP A 123 15.58 12.23 16.97
C TRP A 123 15.83 13.54 16.21
N ARG A 124 15.56 14.66 16.86
CA ARG A 124 15.90 16.02 16.42
C ARG A 124 16.52 16.76 17.61
N TYR A 125 17.85 16.88 17.64
CA TYR A 125 18.58 17.23 18.86
C TYR A 125 18.16 16.31 20.03
N ASP A 126 17.68 16.89 21.13
CA ASP A 126 17.27 16.15 22.33
C ASP A 126 15.76 15.83 22.32
N PHE A 127 15.04 16.24 21.27
CA PHE A 127 13.63 15.94 21.08
C PHE A 127 13.43 14.66 20.29
N GLN A 128 12.71 13.69 20.86
CA GLN A 128 12.30 12.48 20.15
C GLN A 128 10.90 12.65 19.55
N VAL A 129 10.81 12.64 18.22
CA VAL A 129 9.55 12.42 17.50
C VAL A 129 9.16 10.96 17.69
N ALA A 130 7.91 10.73 18.06
CA ALA A 130 7.38 9.40 18.34
C ALA A 130 6.01 9.24 17.68
N ILE A 131 5.66 8.01 17.33
CA ILE A 131 4.39 7.68 16.68
C ILE A 131 3.65 6.63 17.51
N THR A 132 2.35 6.84 17.72
CA THR A 132 1.46 5.92 18.44
C THR A 132 0.05 5.93 17.87
N ALA A 133 -0.82 5.08 18.42
CA ALA A 133 -2.22 4.95 18.00
C ALA A 133 -2.35 4.74 16.48
N SER A 134 -1.45 3.96 15.89
CA SER A 134 -1.40 3.77 14.44
C SER A 134 -2.33 2.66 14.02
N ASN A 135 -3.36 3.02 13.23
CA ASN A 135 -4.30 2.08 12.63
C ASN A 135 -4.16 2.12 11.11
N GLY A 136 -4.15 0.95 10.48
CA GLY A 136 -4.09 0.81 9.03
C GLY A 136 -5.36 0.18 8.48
N TYR A 137 -5.82 0.69 7.33
CA TYR A 137 -7.04 0.24 6.68
C TYR A 137 -6.81 0.07 5.18
N ASN A 138 -7.34 -1.00 4.60
CA ASN A 138 -7.26 -1.29 3.16
C ASN A 138 -8.65 -1.30 2.53
N THR A 139 -8.77 -0.77 1.33
CA THR A 139 -10.02 -0.82 0.56
C THR A 139 -10.35 -2.26 0.19
N VAL A 140 -11.64 -2.59 0.19
CA VAL A 140 -12.14 -3.87 -0.37
C VAL A 140 -12.53 -3.74 -1.84
N ALA A 141 -12.57 -2.51 -2.36
CA ALA A 141 -12.92 -2.25 -3.74
C ALA A 141 -11.87 -2.83 -4.68
N PRO A 142 -12.27 -3.41 -5.82
CA PRO A 142 -11.33 -3.78 -6.86
C PRO A 142 -10.69 -2.52 -7.48
N PRO A 143 -9.54 -2.67 -8.17
CA PRO A 143 -8.97 -1.57 -8.94
C PRO A 143 -9.95 -1.09 -10.03
N ALA A 144 -9.68 0.11 -10.58
CA ALA A 144 -10.49 0.62 -11.68
C ALA A 144 -10.44 -0.32 -12.92
N PRO A 145 -11.53 -0.39 -13.70
CA PRO A 145 -11.51 -0.99 -15.03
C PRO A 145 -10.44 -0.34 -15.92
N VAL A 146 -9.99 -1.08 -16.93
CA VAL A 146 -9.02 -0.59 -17.91
C VAL A 146 -9.66 -0.59 -19.28
N ASP A 147 -9.64 0.56 -19.95
CA ASP A 147 -10.27 0.72 -21.25
C ASP A 147 -9.75 -0.31 -22.27
N GLY A 148 -10.69 -0.89 -23.03
CA GLY A 148 -10.38 -1.94 -24.00
C GLY A 148 -10.19 -3.34 -23.40
N TYR A 149 -10.31 -3.50 -22.08
CA TYR A 149 -10.21 -4.81 -21.43
C TYR A 149 -11.48 -5.15 -20.64
N THR A 150 -11.85 -6.43 -20.64
CA THR A 150 -12.83 -6.99 -19.70
C THR A 150 -12.15 -7.31 -18.36
N GLY A 151 -12.65 -6.74 -17.27
CA GLY A 151 -12.11 -6.90 -15.91
C GLY A 151 -12.28 -5.64 -15.06
N PRO A 152 -11.73 -5.58 -13.83
CA PRO A 152 -10.93 -6.64 -13.18
C PRO A 152 -11.76 -7.85 -12.71
N VAL A 153 -11.21 -9.04 -12.90
CA VAL A 153 -11.69 -10.26 -12.22
C VAL A 153 -10.78 -10.53 -11.03
N LYS A 154 -11.34 -10.60 -9.82
CA LYS A 154 -10.58 -10.95 -8.61
C LYS A 154 -10.06 -12.38 -8.68
N LEU A 155 -8.79 -12.57 -8.38
CA LEU A 155 -8.09 -13.86 -8.38
C LEU A 155 -7.56 -14.17 -6.97
N ALA A 156 -7.53 -15.45 -6.60
CA ALA A 156 -7.05 -15.88 -5.27
C ALA A 156 -5.53 -15.71 -5.11
N GLY A 157 -4.78 -15.86 -6.20
CA GLY A 157 -3.34 -15.69 -6.26
C GLY A 157 -2.91 -15.30 -7.68
N ALA A 158 -1.61 -15.37 -7.97
CA ALA A 158 -1.11 -15.22 -9.31
C ALA A 158 -1.43 -16.46 -10.16
N ILE A 159 -1.50 -16.28 -11.47
CA ILE A 159 -1.82 -17.37 -12.41
C ILE A 159 -0.64 -18.35 -12.54
N GLN A 160 -0.92 -19.61 -12.23
CA GLN A 160 -0.05 -20.75 -12.50
C GLN A 160 -0.58 -21.48 -13.75
N ALA A 161 -0.23 -20.98 -14.94
CA ALA A 161 -0.74 -21.52 -16.20
C ALA A 161 -0.30 -23.00 -16.38
N PRO A 162 -1.22 -23.92 -16.70
CA PRO A 162 -0.90 -25.33 -16.94
C PRO A 162 -0.30 -25.61 -18.33
N ASP A 163 -0.20 -24.60 -19.19
CA ASP A 163 0.34 -24.72 -20.55
C ASP A 163 1.34 -23.59 -20.88
N ASN A 164 1.83 -23.57 -22.11
CA ASN A 164 2.81 -22.60 -22.61
C ASN A 164 2.18 -21.23 -23.00
N SER A 165 1.03 -20.85 -22.43
CA SER A 165 0.41 -19.54 -22.69
C SER A 165 1.13 -18.38 -22.02
N TYR A 166 1.97 -18.63 -21.01
CA TYR A 166 2.76 -17.59 -20.35
C TYR A 166 3.77 -16.98 -21.33
N MET A 167 3.74 -15.66 -21.47
CA MET A 167 4.62 -14.94 -22.39
C MET A 167 5.83 -14.36 -21.64
N THR A 168 5.56 -13.50 -20.66
CA THR A 168 6.60 -12.77 -19.93
C THR A 168 5.99 -12.07 -18.71
N TYR A 169 6.83 -11.37 -17.96
CA TYR A 169 6.41 -10.49 -16.90
C TYR A 169 7.00 -9.08 -17.03
N LYS A 170 6.35 -8.11 -16.40
CA LYS A 170 6.90 -6.78 -16.13
C LYS A 170 6.67 -6.42 -14.67
N TYR A 171 7.60 -5.67 -14.10
CA TYR A 171 7.51 -5.16 -12.74
C TYR A 171 7.64 -3.64 -12.74
N PHE A 172 6.78 -2.99 -11.98
CA PHE A 172 6.75 -1.55 -11.78
C PHE A 172 6.78 -1.25 -10.28
N ALA A 173 7.85 -0.65 -9.80
CA ALA A 173 7.96 -0.22 -8.40
C ALA A 173 7.03 0.97 -8.13
N GLY A 174 6.55 1.10 -6.89
CA GLY A 174 5.68 2.19 -6.46
C GLY A 174 4.21 1.75 -6.28
N PRO A 175 3.25 2.68 -6.36
CA PRO A 175 1.83 2.39 -6.23
C PRO A 175 1.33 1.27 -7.17
N TYR A 176 0.30 0.55 -6.73
CA TYR A 176 -0.37 -0.45 -7.55
C TYR A 176 -1.08 0.23 -8.74
N ASN A 177 -0.68 -0.14 -9.96
CA ASN A 177 -1.19 0.45 -11.20
C ASN A 177 -1.40 -0.64 -12.26
N PRO A 178 -2.57 -1.30 -12.29
CA PRO A 178 -2.85 -2.35 -13.26
C PRO A 178 -2.93 -1.86 -14.71
N ALA A 179 -3.18 -0.56 -14.95
CA ALA A 179 -3.14 0.00 -16.31
C ALA A 179 -1.72 0.00 -16.93
N ALA A 180 -0.67 -0.07 -16.10
CA ALA A 180 0.69 -0.32 -16.61
C ALA A 180 0.81 -1.72 -17.26
N CYS A 181 0.03 -2.69 -16.79
CA CYS A 181 0.02 -4.05 -17.34
C CYS A 181 -0.65 -4.13 -18.71
N SER A 182 -1.70 -3.35 -18.97
CA SER A 182 -2.31 -3.29 -20.31
C SER A 182 -1.34 -2.67 -21.32
N THR A 183 -0.66 -1.58 -20.93
CA THR A 183 0.39 -0.96 -21.77
C THR A 183 1.51 -1.97 -22.07
N ALA A 184 1.94 -2.75 -21.07
CA ALA A 184 2.92 -3.81 -21.25
C ALA A 184 2.42 -4.94 -22.19
N CYS A 185 1.15 -5.33 -22.07
CA CYS A 185 0.49 -6.34 -22.91
C CYS A 185 0.47 -5.91 -24.39
N THR A 186 0.08 -4.67 -24.68
CA THR A 186 0.11 -4.09 -26.03
C THR A 186 1.52 -3.99 -26.58
N ALA A 187 2.47 -3.51 -25.76
CA ALA A 187 3.87 -3.39 -26.17
C ALA A 187 4.49 -4.76 -26.49
N GLN A 188 4.19 -5.79 -25.70
CA GLN A 188 4.68 -7.15 -25.95
C GLN A 188 4.11 -7.73 -27.25
N SER A 189 2.82 -7.56 -27.52
CA SER A 189 2.19 -7.99 -28.78
C SER A 189 2.83 -7.31 -29.98
N SER A 190 3.06 -6.00 -29.89
CA SER A 190 3.72 -5.20 -30.94
C SER A 190 5.17 -5.63 -31.18
N TYR A 191 5.90 -5.99 -30.11
CA TYR A 191 7.26 -6.51 -30.21
C TYR A 191 7.27 -7.87 -30.92
N ASN A 192 6.40 -8.80 -30.52
CA ASN A 192 6.31 -10.13 -31.12
C ASN A 192 5.93 -10.07 -32.60
N GLN A 193 5.02 -9.17 -32.99
CA GLN A 193 4.66 -8.95 -34.39
C GLN A 193 5.86 -8.51 -35.26
N LYS A 194 6.77 -7.70 -34.70
CA LYS A 194 8.00 -7.25 -35.39
C LYS A 194 9.12 -8.31 -35.39
N HIS A 195 9.00 -9.33 -34.55
CA HIS A 195 9.98 -10.41 -34.39
C HIS A 195 9.25 -11.76 -34.47
N PRO A 196 8.62 -12.09 -35.61
CA PRO A 196 7.86 -13.32 -35.75
C PRO A 196 8.78 -14.55 -35.68
N LYS A 197 8.18 -15.71 -35.42
CA LYS A 197 8.82 -17.02 -35.50
C LYS A 197 9.24 -17.29 -36.95
N SER A 198 10.05 -18.33 -37.17
CA SER A 198 10.56 -18.69 -38.50
C SER A 198 9.46 -19.03 -39.51
N ASP A 199 8.27 -19.43 -39.05
CA ASP A 199 7.09 -19.68 -39.86
C ASP A 199 6.22 -18.43 -40.11
N GLY A 200 6.65 -17.26 -39.62
CA GLY A 200 5.92 -15.99 -39.74
C GLY A 200 4.84 -15.77 -38.67
N SER A 201 4.56 -16.76 -37.81
CA SER A 201 3.58 -16.61 -36.73
C SER A 201 4.15 -15.81 -35.55
N PHE A 202 3.26 -15.18 -34.78
CA PHE A 202 3.64 -14.45 -33.56
C PHE A 202 2.55 -14.54 -32.51
N ASP A 203 2.95 -14.49 -31.24
CA ASP A 203 2.04 -14.58 -30.12
C ASP A 203 1.57 -13.17 -29.70
N THR A 204 0.28 -13.00 -29.46
CA THR A 204 -0.31 -11.75 -28.92
C THR A 204 -0.71 -11.94 -27.46
N CYS A 205 -0.56 -10.88 -26.67
CA CYS A 205 -1.04 -10.86 -25.30
C CYS A 205 -2.55 -10.59 -25.29
N SER A 206 -3.30 -11.58 -24.80
CA SER A 206 -4.78 -11.54 -24.74
C SER A 206 -5.30 -11.47 -23.30
N PHE A 207 -4.41 -11.62 -22.31
CA PHE A 207 -4.75 -11.55 -20.89
C PHE A 207 -3.53 -11.14 -20.07
N TYR A 208 -3.78 -10.37 -19.02
CA TYR A 208 -2.77 -10.12 -18.00
C TYR A 208 -3.33 -10.35 -16.60
N ASN A 209 -2.48 -10.92 -15.75
CA ASN A 209 -2.69 -10.95 -14.31
C ASN A 209 -1.81 -9.88 -13.66
N SER A 210 -2.45 -8.87 -13.07
CA SER A 210 -1.79 -7.84 -12.28
C SER A 210 -1.92 -8.15 -10.79
N TYR A 211 -0.83 -8.10 -10.05
CA TYR A 211 -0.82 -8.34 -8.61
C TYR A 211 0.28 -7.56 -7.90
N VAL A 212 0.16 -7.40 -6.59
CA VAL A 212 1.22 -6.85 -5.76
C VAL A 212 2.12 -7.98 -5.26
N LEU A 213 3.42 -7.83 -5.50
CA LEU A 213 4.43 -8.71 -4.92
C LEU A 213 5.01 -8.05 -3.66
N SER A 214 4.98 -8.77 -2.55
CA SER A 214 5.52 -8.29 -1.27
C SER A 214 6.71 -9.12 -0.85
N LYS A 215 7.82 -8.49 -0.47
CA LYS A 215 9.01 -9.17 0.05
C LYS A 215 8.98 -9.13 1.58
N ASN A 216 8.94 -10.29 2.23
CA ASN A 216 8.84 -10.42 3.69
C ASN A 216 7.69 -9.57 4.28
N GLY A 217 6.55 -9.55 3.59
CA GLY A 217 5.38 -8.76 3.97
C GLY A 217 5.45 -7.26 3.65
N ALA A 218 6.54 -6.75 3.08
CA ALA A 218 6.62 -5.38 2.60
C ALA A 218 6.21 -5.30 1.11
N PRO A 219 5.12 -4.60 0.76
CA PRO A 219 4.70 -4.42 -0.63
C PRO A 219 5.77 -3.69 -1.46
N GLN A 220 6.06 -4.20 -2.66
CA GLN A 220 7.13 -3.65 -3.51
C GLN A 220 6.57 -2.82 -4.67
N GLY A 221 5.51 -3.31 -5.32
CA GLY A 221 4.87 -2.65 -6.45
C GLY A 221 4.01 -3.58 -7.30
N THR A 222 3.72 -3.16 -8.52
CA THR A 222 2.87 -3.88 -9.48
C THR A 222 3.68 -4.91 -10.26
N TYR A 223 3.23 -6.15 -10.24
CA TYR A 223 3.73 -7.23 -11.08
C TYR A 223 2.67 -7.59 -12.13
N CYS A 224 3.09 -7.70 -13.39
CA CYS A 224 2.23 -7.98 -14.53
C CYS A 224 2.71 -9.27 -15.19
N SER A 225 1.95 -10.35 -15.07
CA SER A 225 2.19 -11.58 -15.83
C SER A 225 1.30 -11.59 -17.07
N LEU A 226 1.90 -11.78 -18.24
CA LEU A 226 1.24 -11.66 -19.54
C LEU A 226 1.04 -13.03 -20.19
N TYR A 227 -0.13 -13.27 -20.78
CA TYR A 227 -0.50 -14.56 -21.35
C TYR A 227 -1.18 -14.42 -22.72
N THR A 228 -1.02 -15.44 -23.56
CA THR A 228 -1.65 -15.50 -24.90
C THR A 228 -3.14 -15.81 -24.86
N LYS A 229 -3.66 -16.27 -23.72
CA LYS A 229 -5.08 -16.55 -23.50
C LYS A 229 -5.49 -16.24 -22.06
N ALA A 230 -6.79 -16.05 -21.87
CA ALA A 230 -7.38 -15.77 -20.57
C ALA A 230 -7.33 -16.97 -19.61
N TRP A 231 -7.18 -16.65 -18.33
CA TRP A 231 -7.23 -17.59 -17.23
C TRP A 231 -8.25 -17.16 -16.18
N THR A 232 -8.72 -18.13 -15.41
CA THR A 232 -9.71 -17.89 -14.34
C THR A 232 -9.11 -18.27 -12.99
N ASN A 233 -9.92 -18.13 -11.94
CA ASN A 233 -9.52 -18.46 -10.58
C ASN A 233 -9.12 -19.94 -10.40
N SER A 234 -9.52 -20.85 -11.30
CA SER A 234 -9.18 -22.28 -11.21
C SER A 234 -7.67 -22.58 -11.25
N VAL A 235 -6.87 -21.65 -11.80
CA VAL A 235 -5.41 -21.77 -11.90
C VAL A 235 -4.68 -20.62 -11.19
N ALA A 236 -5.40 -19.78 -10.45
CA ALA A 236 -4.85 -18.66 -9.68
C ALA A 236 -4.30 -19.13 -8.32
N THR A 237 -3.38 -20.09 -8.35
CA THR A 237 -2.92 -20.83 -7.17
C THR A 237 -1.52 -20.45 -6.70
N ASN A 238 -0.86 -19.50 -7.37
CA ASN A 238 0.46 -19.03 -6.95
C ASN A 238 0.32 -17.90 -5.92
N TYR A 239 0.43 -18.26 -4.63
CA TYR A 239 0.35 -17.31 -3.52
C TYR A 239 1.69 -16.67 -3.14
N GLY A 240 2.78 -17.08 -3.80
CA GLY A 240 4.12 -16.65 -3.47
C GLY A 240 5.14 -17.78 -3.46
N GLN A 241 6.40 -17.42 -3.23
CA GLN A 241 7.52 -18.35 -3.22
C GLN A 241 8.70 -17.82 -2.39
N TYR A 242 9.54 -18.73 -1.93
CA TYR A 242 10.85 -18.38 -1.38
C TYR A 242 11.87 -18.15 -2.50
N ARG A 243 12.71 -17.13 -2.33
CA ARG A 243 13.91 -16.89 -3.14
C ARG A 243 15.07 -16.63 -2.19
N GLY A 244 15.88 -17.66 -1.95
CA GLY A 244 16.85 -17.66 -0.84
C GLY A 244 16.12 -17.53 0.50
N SER A 245 16.57 -16.61 1.36
CA SER A 245 15.94 -16.34 2.66
C SER A 245 14.72 -15.40 2.59
N GLY A 246 14.44 -14.80 1.43
CA GLY A 246 13.31 -13.89 1.26
C GLY A 246 12.05 -14.63 0.80
N TYR A 247 10.94 -14.41 1.50
CA TYR A 247 9.62 -14.86 1.05
C TYR A 247 8.95 -13.75 0.23
N TYR A 248 8.48 -14.10 -0.97
CA TYR A 248 7.74 -13.19 -1.84
C TYR A 248 6.29 -13.65 -1.90
N SER A 249 5.37 -12.90 -1.29
CA SER A 249 3.94 -13.19 -1.33
C SER A 249 3.22 -12.41 -2.42
N VAL A 250 2.09 -12.94 -2.85
CA VAL A 250 1.17 -12.31 -3.81
C VAL A 250 -0.05 -11.77 -3.06
N SER A 251 -0.43 -10.52 -3.30
CA SER A 251 -1.70 -9.93 -2.89
C SER A 251 -2.31 -9.08 -4.01
N GLN A 252 -3.52 -8.57 -3.81
CA GLN A 252 -4.24 -7.73 -4.79
C GLN A 252 -4.18 -8.29 -6.23
N SER A 253 -4.46 -9.59 -6.38
CA SER A 253 -4.38 -10.26 -7.68
C SER A 253 -5.68 -10.13 -8.46
N TYR A 254 -5.57 -9.58 -9.68
CA TYR A 254 -6.68 -9.36 -10.59
C TYR A 254 -6.30 -9.72 -12.03
N GLY A 255 -7.28 -10.15 -12.82
CA GLY A 255 -7.14 -10.51 -14.22
C GLY A 255 -7.93 -9.57 -15.14
N TRP A 256 -7.37 -9.29 -16.31
CA TRP A 256 -8.02 -8.56 -17.40
C TRP A 256 -7.78 -9.29 -18.73
N THR A 257 -8.83 -9.37 -19.53
CA THR A 257 -8.82 -10.01 -20.85
C THR A 257 -9.08 -8.96 -21.93
N LEU A 258 -8.26 -8.96 -22.98
CA LEU A 258 -8.43 -8.10 -24.15
C LEU A 258 -9.61 -8.58 -25.01
#